data_AF-A0A9D5M1S9-F1
#
_entry.id   AF-A0A9D5M1S9-F1
#
_cell.length_a   1.000
_cell.length_b   1.000
_cell.length_c   1.000
_cell.angle_alpha   90.00
_cell.angle_beta   90.00
_cell.angle_gamma   90.00
#
_symmetry.space_group_name_H-M   'P 1'
#
loop_
_entity.id
_entity.type
_entity.pdbx_description
1 polymer ?
#
loop_
_entity_poly.entity_id
_entity_poly.type
_entity_poly.pdbx_seq_one_letter_code
_entity_poly.pdbx_strand_id
1 'polypeptide(L)'
;MKNLKSRLLKGAIILAIAVVVASIVVFVLAATEVIAKNPFQLGFVVFAVGIGLIFTAYGALTKGGYELAVGLLLVLIGVCVALIGILKWWIILIIALGLILVAFLTVLFTKANSLIVERTDEKPDFKPYSEVLAEKKEADAKKDAEPLPELKSYADIDEK
;
A
#
# COMPACT_ATOMS: atom_id res chain seq x y z
N MET A 1 13.21 10.79 1.79
CA MET A 1 12.07 9.93 1.34
C MET A 1 10.68 10.47 1.69
N LYS A 2 10.42 11.05 2.88
CA LYS A 2 9.10 11.60 3.28
C LYS A 2 8.53 12.63 2.27
N ASN A 3 9.38 13.51 1.76
CA ASN A 3 8.99 14.58 0.84
C ASN A 3 8.60 14.08 -0.56
N LEU A 4 9.16 12.97 -1.04
CA LEU A 4 8.84 12.42 -2.36
C LEU A 4 7.46 11.76 -2.36
N LYS A 5 7.16 10.94 -1.32
CA LYS A 5 5.84 10.33 -1.14
C LYS A 5 4.74 11.39 -0.97
N SER A 6 5.01 12.46 -0.23
CA SER A 6 4.09 13.59 -0.09
C SER A 6 3.81 14.31 -1.42
N ARG A 7 4.83 14.50 -2.27
CA ARG A 7 4.67 15.12 -3.60
C ARG A 7 3.89 14.20 -4.55
N LEU A 8 4.15 12.90 -4.54
CA LEU A 8 3.41 11.91 -5.32
C LEU A 8 1.93 11.84 -4.92
N LEU A 9 1.64 11.85 -3.61
CA LEU A 9 0.28 11.88 -3.10
C LEU A 9 -0.48 13.14 -3.55
N LYS A 10 0.14 14.32 -3.39
CA LYS A 10 -0.46 15.59 -3.86
C LYS A 10 -0.72 15.57 -5.36
N GLY A 11 0.23 15.05 -6.15
CA GLY A 11 0.07 14.87 -7.60
C GLY A 11 -1.09 13.95 -7.95
N ALA A 12 -1.21 12.80 -7.28
CA ALA A 12 -2.31 11.85 -7.49
C ALA A 12 -3.67 12.46 -7.15
N ILE A 13 -3.76 13.27 -6.08
CA ILE A 13 -4.99 13.99 -5.71
C ILE A 13 -5.38 15.01 -6.79
N ILE A 14 -4.43 15.81 -7.27
CA ILE A 14 -4.69 16.79 -8.34
C ILE A 14 -5.18 16.08 -9.61
N LEU A 15 -4.53 14.95 -9.97
CA LEU A 15 -4.92 14.17 -11.15
C LEU A 15 -6.32 13.55 -10.98
N ALA A 16 -6.64 13.06 -9.78
CA ALA A 16 -7.98 12.53 -9.48
C ALA A 16 -9.05 13.61 -9.60
N ILE A 17 -8.80 14.83 -9.09
CA ILE A 17 -9.71 15.96 -9.25
C ILE A 17 -9.90 16.28 -10.73
N ALA A 18 -8.83 16.31 -11.53
CA ALA A 18 -8.91 16.56 -12.96
C ALA A 18 -9.76 15.49 -13.69
N VAL A 19 -9.62 14.21 -13.31
CA VAL A 19 -10.44 13.11 -13.86
C VAL A 19 -11.91 13.25 -13.47
N VAL A 20 -12.22 13.67 -12.24
CA VAL A 20 -13.60 13.94 -11.82
C VAL A 20 -14.21 15.06 -12.67
N VAL A 21 -13.48 16.16 -12.86
CA VAL A 21 -13.93 17.27 -13.71
C VAL A 21 -14.13 16.79 -15.15
N ALA A 22 -13.19 16.02 -15.70
CA ALA A 22 -13.31 15.46 -17.05
C ALA A 22 -14.53 14.54 -17.19
N SER A 23 -14.82 13.69 -16.19
CA SER A 23 -16.01 12.84 -16.18
C SER A 23 -17.31 13.66 -16.22
N ILE A 24 -17.38 14.76 -15.46
CA ILE A 24 -18.54 15.67 -15.48
C ILE A 24 -18.68 16.32 -16.86
N VAL A 25 -17.59 16.82 -17.44
CA VAL A 25 -17.61 17.43 -18.78
C VAL A 25 -18.10 16.43 -19.84
N VAL A 26 -17.58 15.20 -19.80
CA VAL A 26 -17.99 14.14 -20.73
C VAL A 26 -19.46 13.75 -20.54
N PHE A 27 -19.94 13.71 -19.30
CA PHE A 27 -21.36 13.48 -19.01
C PHE A 27 -22.24 14.56 -19.63
N VAL A 28 -21.89 15.84 -19.45
CA VAL A 28 -22.64 16.96 -20.04
C VAL A 28 -22.63 16.89 -21.57
N LEU A 29 -21.47 16.64 -22.18
CA LEU A 29 -21.36 16.51 -23.64
C LEU A 29 -22.23 15.37 -24.19
N ALA A 30 -22.25 14.23 -23.52
CA ALA A 30 -23.11 13.10 -23.89
C ALA A 30 -24.59 13.40 -23.65
N ALA A 31 -24.94 14.18 -22.62
CA ALA A 31 -26.32 14.59 -22.35
C ALA A 31 -26.84 15.60 -23.39
N THR A 32 -25.95 16.41 -23.98
CA THR A 32 -26.27 17.32 -25.08
C THR A 32 -26.26 16.66 -26.46
N GLU A 33 -26.23 15.31 -26.52
CA GLU A 33 -26.21 14.50 -27.76
C GLU A 33 -25.02 14.77 -28.71
N VAL A 34 -23.98 15.47 -28.26
CA VAL A 34 -22.73 15.63 -29.01
C VAL A 34 -22.04 14.27 -29.21
N ILE A 35 -22.29 13.32 -28.30
CA ILE A 35 -21.82 11.95 -28.36
C ILE A 35 -23.02 11.01 -28.33
N ALA A 36 -23.23 10.22 -29.38
CA ALA A 36 -24.32 9.27 -29.52
C ALA A 36 -24.11 8.00 -28.66
N LYS A 37 -24.03 8.16 -27.34
CA LYS A 37 -23.94 7.08 -26.36
C LYS A 37 -24.60 7.49 -25.06
N ASN A 38 -25.07 6.51 -24.28
CA ASN A 38 -25.70 6.76 -22.99
C ASN A 38 -24.82 7.63 -22.08
N PRO A 39 -25.31 8.81 -21.64
CA PRO A 39 -24.51 9.81 -20.92
C PRO A 39 -24.00 9.30 -19.58
N PHE A 40 -24.86 8.61 -18.83
CA PHE A 40 -24.49 7.96 -17.57
C PHE A 40 -23.40 6.90 -17.75
N GLN A 41 -23.50 6.07 -18.80
CA GLN A 41 -22.54 5.01 -19.05
C GLN A 41 -21.17 5.59 -19.40
N LEU A 42 -21.10 6.60 -20.26
CA LEU A 42 -19.84 7.20 -20.70
C LEU A 42 -19.17 7.99 -19.57
N GLY A 43 -19.93 8.81 -18.84
CA GLY A 43 -19.43 9.55 -17.68
C GLY A 43 -18.88 8.62 -16.60
N PHE A 44 -19.61 7.53 -16.29
CA PHE A 44 -19.18 6.55 -15.30
C PHE A 44 -17.94 5.76 -15.74
N VAL A 45 -17.84 5.37 -17.02
CA VAL A 45 -16.65 4.68 -17.53
C VAL A 45 -15.40 5.56 -17.41
N VAL A 46 -15.49 6.84 -17.79
CA VAL A 46 -14.37 7.78 -17.67
C VAL A 46 -13.97 7.99 -16.22
N PHE A 47 -14.94 8.08 -15.31
CA PHE A 47 -14.69 8.17 -13.88
C PHE A 47 -14.00 6.90 -13.34
N ALA A 48 -14.61 5.74 -13.56
CA ALA A 48 -14.16 4.48 -12.97
C ALA A 48 -12.79 4.04 -13.51
N VAL A 49 -12.60 4.12 -14.84
CA VAL A 49 -11.31 3.79 -15.46
C VAL A 49 -10.26 4.84 -15.13
N GLY A 50 -10.61 6.13 -15.19
CA GLY A 50 -9.67 7.21 -14.93
C GLY A 50 -9.13 7.17 -13.49
N ILE A 51 -10.03 7.07 -12.50
CA ILE A 51 -9.62 6.93 -11.10
C ILE A 51 -8.92 5.60 -10.87
N GLY A 52 -9.42 4.51 -11.45
CA GLY A 52 -8.80 3.19 -11.36
C GLY A 52 -7.33 3.22 -11.79
N LEU A 53 -7.02 3.82 -12.94
CA LEU A 53 -5.65 3.95 -13.44
C LEU A 53 -4.76 4.80 -12.52
N ILE A 54 -5.27 5.90 -11.94
CA ILE A 54 -4.52 6.71 -10.98
C ILE A 54 -4.15 5.89 -9.75
N PHE A 55 -5.11 5.15 -9.18
CA PHE A 55 -4.88 4.33 -8.00
C PHE A 55 -3.96 3.14 -8.29
N THR A 56 -4.07 2.51 -9.46
CA THR A 56 -3.14 1.45 -9.88
C THR A 56 -1.72 1.98 -10.05
N ALA A 57 -1.54 3.13 -10.71
CA ALA A 57 -0.24 3.76 -10.89
C ALA A 57 0.37 4.20 -9.55
N TYR A 58 -0.43 4.84 -8.69
CA TYR A 58 0.00 5.24 -7.36
C TYR A 58 0.36 4.05 -6.48
N GLY A 59 -0.46 3.00 -6.46
CA GLY A 59 -0.22 1.77 -5.72
C GLY A 59 1.04 1.03 -6.19
N ALA A 60 1.30 1.01 -7.50
CA ALA A 60 2.54 0.47 -8.05
C ALA A 60 3.78 1.26 -7.58
N LEU A 61 3.71 2.59 -7.57
CA LEU A 61 4.81 3.46 -7.14
C LEU A 61 5.08 3.41 -5.63
N THR A 62 4.03 3.30 -4.81
CA THR A 62 4.17 3.25 -3.35
C THR A 62 4.38 1.83 -2.81
N LYS A 63 4.28 0.82 -3.69
CA LYS A 63 4.17 -0.61 -3.32
C LYS A 63 3.01 -0.85 -2.33
N GLY A 64 1.95 -0.05 -2.46
CA GLY A 64 0.74 -0.12 -1.66
C GLY A 64 -0.19 -1.20 -2.22
N GLY A 65 -0.33 -2.32 -1.51
CA GLY A 65 -1.16 -3.44 -1.96
C GLY A 65 -2.65 -3.10 -2.02
N TYR A 66 -3.12 -2.22 -1.14
CA TYR A 66 -4.54 -1.82 -1.08
C TYR A 66 -4.89 -0.91 -2.27
N GLU A 67 -4.10 0.12 -2.52
CA GLU A 67 -4.32 1.09 -3.60
C GLU A 67 -4.27 0.42 -4.97
N LEU A 68 -3.36 -0.56 -5.14
CA LEU A 68 -3.25 -1.35 -6.36
C LEU A 68 -4.48 -2.24 -6.58
N ALA A 69 -4.96 -2.91 -5.52
CA ALA A 69 -6.16 -3.75 -5.60
C ALA A 69 -7.43 -2.93 -5.90
N VAL A 70 -7.62 -1.81 -5.21
CA VAL A 70 -8.77 -0.91 -5.42
C VAL A 70 -8.73 -0.31 -6.83
N GLY A 71 -7.56 0.12 -7.30
CA GLY A 71 -7.39 0.66 -8.65
C GLY A 71 -7.77 -0.36 -9.73
N LEU A 72 -7.28 -1.59 -9.61
CA LEU A 72 -7.59 -2.66 -10.58
C LEU A 72 -9.07 -3.05 -10.58
N LEU A 73 -9.71 -3.09 -9.42
CA LEU A 73 -11.17 -3.34 -9.33
C LEU A 73 -11.97 -2.23 -9.99
N LEU A 74 -11.58 -0.96 -9.79
CA LEU A 74 -12.24 0.18 -10.43
C LEU A 74 -12.09 0.16 -11.95
N VAL A 75 -10.90 -0.17 -12.47
CA VAL A 75 -10.68 -0.37 -13.91
C VAL A 75 -11.56 -1.50 -14.43
N LEU A 76 -11.64 -2.62 -13.70
CA LEU A 76 -12.46 -3.77 -14.09
C LEU A 76 -13.94 -3.40 -14.20
N ILE A 77 -14.49 -2.73 -13.19
CA ILE A 77 -15.88 -2.26 -13.20
C ILE A 77 -16.10 -1.30 -14.39
N GLY A 78 -15.17 -0.37 -14.61
CA GLY A 78 -15.23 0.55 -15.75
C GLY A 78 -15.24 -0.17 -17.10
N VAL A 79 -14.38 -1.18 -17.28
CA VAL A 79 -14.34 -2.01 -18.50
C VAL A 79 -15.62 -2.82 -18.67
N CYS A 80 -16.13 -3.45 -17.60
CA CYS A 80 -17.39 -4.19 -17.66
C CYS A 80 -18.54 -3.29 -18.10
N VAL A 81 -18.65 -2.08 -17.51
CA VAL A 81 -19.69 -1.11 -17.89
C VAL A 81 -19.50 -0.61 -19.33
N ALA A 82 -18.26 -0.45 -19.80
CA ALA A 82 -17.99 -0.06 -21.19
C ALA A 82 -18.46 -1.10 -22.22
N LEU A 83 -18.44 -2.40 -21.86
CA LEU A 83 -18.84 -3.51 -22.72
C LEU A 83 -20.36 -3.76 -22.74
N ILE A 84 -21.11 -3.17 -21.81
CA ILE A 84 -22.58 -3.23 -21.81
C ILE A 84 -23.10 -2.57 -23.08
N GLY A 85 -23.88 -3.33 -23.86
CA GLY A 85 -24.44 -2.89 -25.15
C GLY A 85 -23.62 -3.28 -26.38
N ILE A 86 -22.40 -3.81 -26.20
CA ILE A 86 -21.55 -4.31 -27.30
C ILE A 86 -21.52 -5.84 -27.32
N LEU A 87 -21.40 -6.46 -26.14
CA LEU A 87 -21.26 -7.91 -25.98
C LEU A 87 -22.44 -8.52 -25.23
N LYS A 88 -22.68 -9.82 -25.46
CA LYS A 88 -23.63 -10.61 -24.67
C LYS A 88 -23.15 -10.72 -23.22
N TRP A 89 -24.08 -10.69 -22.27
CA TRP A 89 -23.77 -10.67 -20.84
C TRP A 89 -22.88 -11.83 -20.36
N TRP A 90 -23.06 -13.03 -20.92
CA TRP A 90 -22.21 -14.20 -20.61
C TRP A 90 -20.74 -13.99 -20.96
N ILE A 91 -20.45 -13.30 -22.07
CA ILE A 91 -19.07 -13.00 -22.50
C ILE A 91 -18.45 -11.97 -21.57
N ILE A 92 -19.23 -10.98 -21.13
CA ILE A 92 -18.79 -9.98 -20.15
C ILE A 92 -18.39 -10.65 -18.83
N LEU A 93 -19.12 -11.68 -18.38
CA LEU A 93 -18.76 -12.44 -17.18
C LEU A 93 -17.44 -13.20 -17.33
N ILE A 94 -17.20 -13.82 -18.49
CA ILE A 94 -15.93 -14.51 -18.75
C ILE A 94 -14.75 -13.52 -18.75
N ILE A 95 -14.93 -12.36 -19.40
CA ILE A 95 -13.91 -11.30 -19.40
C ILE A 95 -13.67 -10.78 -17.98
N ALA A 96 -14.74 -10.54 -17.22
CA ALA A 96 -14.64 -10.10 -15.83
C ALA A 96 -13.87 -11.11 -14.96
N LEU A 97 -14.19 -12.40 -15.08
CA LEU A 97 -13.49 -13.47 -14.36
C LEU A 97 -11.99 -13.49 -14.72
N GLY A 98 -11.67 -13.38 -16.02
CA GLY A 98 -10.30 -13.32 -16.50
C GLY A 98 -9.53 -12.12 -15.95
N LEU A 99 -10.14 -10.93 -15.97
CA LEU A 99 -9.53 -9.71 -15.42
C LEU A 99 -9.37 -9.78 -13.90
N ILE A 100 -10.30 -10.39 -13.16
CA ILE A 100 -10.17 -10.63 -11.72
C ILE A 100 -8.96 -11.53 -11.45
N LEU A 101 -8.78 -12.61 -12.22
CA LEU A 101 -7.63 -13.50 -12.07
C LEU A 101 -6.31 -12.77 -12.33
N VAL A 102 -6.22 -11.97 -13.40
CA VAL A 102 -5.03 -11.17 -13.67
C VAL A 102 -4.77 -10.15 -12.56
N ALA A 103 -5.81 -9.48 -12.06
CA ALA A 103 -5.68 -8.54 -10.96
C ALA A 103 -5.21 -9.24 -9.66
N PHE A 104 -5.72 -10.43 -9.39
CA PHE A 104 -5.29 -11.23 -8.25
C PHE A 104 -3.82 -11.66 -8.37
N LEU A 105 -3.41 -12.14 -9.55
CA LEU A 105 -2.02 -12.52 -9.82
C LEU A 105 -1.05 -11.34 -9.69
N THR A 106 -1.43 -10.15 -10.17
CA THR A 106 -0.58 -8.95 -10.04
C THR A 106 -0.42 -8.51 -8.59
N VAL A 107 -1.47 -8.58 -7.77
CA VAL A 107 -1.39 -8.31 -6.33
C VAL A 107 -0.50 -9.35 -5.64
N LEU A 108 -0.70 -10.64 -5.94
CA LEU A 108 0.15 -11.72 -5.40
C LEU A 108 1.61 -11.55 -5.78
N PHE A 109 1.91 -11.23 -7.03
CA PHE A 109 3.28 -11.00 -7.49
C PHE A 109 3.93 -9.83 -6.74
N THR A 110 3.18 -8.75 -6.51
CA THR A 110 3.66 -7.58 -5.77
C THR A 110 3.91 -7.90 -4.28
N LYS A 111 3.13 -8.83 -3.71
CA LYS A 111 3.25 -9.27 -2.30
C LYS A 111 3.99 -10.60 -2.10
N ALA A 112 4.51 -11.23 -3.15
CA ALA A 112 5.05 -12.58 -3.10
C ALA A 112 6.16 -12.72 -2.06
N ASN A 113 7.04 -11.73 -1.97
CA ASN A 113 8.12 -11.72 -0.98
C ASN A 113 7.64 -11.58 0.48
N SER A 114 6.42 -11.11 0.71
CA SER A 114 5.82 -11.04 2.06
C SER A 114 5.09 -12.31 2.47
N LEU A 115 4.87 -13.24 1.54
CA LEU A 115 4.27 -14.55 1.81
C LEU A 115 5.32 -15.58 2.28
N ILE A 116 6.59 -15.30 2.03
CA ILE A 116 7.71 -16.08 2.54
C ILE A 116 8.00 -15.57 3.95
N VAL A 117 7.43 -16.26 4.95
CA VAL A 117 7.78 -16.04 6.36
C VAL A 117 9.06 -16.82 6.62
N GLU A 118 10.21 -16.14 6.59
CA GLU A 118 11.45 -16.69 7.14
C GLU A 118 11.21 -16.97 8.63
N ARG A 119 11.45 -18.21 9.06
CA ARG A 119 11.41 -18.52 10.49
C ARG A 119 12.50 -17.74 11.18
N THR A 120 12.20 -17.17 12.35
CA THR A 120 13.16 -16.36 13.14
C THR A 120 14.47 -17.11 13.39
N ASP A 121 14.38 -18.44 13.44
CA ASP A 121 15.44 -19.42 13.66
C ASP A 121 16.44 -19.53 12.49
N GLU A 122 16.09 -19.03 11.30
CA GLU A 122 16.93 -19.05 10.08
C GLU A 122 17.72 -17.74 9.89
N LYS A 123 17.52 -16.75 10.77
CA LYS A 123 18.25 -15.48 10.68
C LYS A 123 19.70 -15.66 11.10
N PRO A 124 20.67 -15.09 10.38
CA PRO A 124 22.09 -15.21 10.71
C PRO A 124 22.46 -14.61 12.08
N ASP A 125 21.62 -13.68 12.59
CA ASP A 125 21.81 -13.04 13.89
C ASP A 125 20.98 -13.69 15.02
N PHE A 126 20.33 -14.84 14.77
CA PHE A 126 19.52 -15.50 15.78
C PHE A 126 20.41 -16.27 16.77
N LYS A 127 20.60 -15.71 17.96
CA LYS A 127 21.20 -16.44 19.08
C LYS A 127 20.13 -17.26 19.82
N PRO A 128 20.34 -18.56 20.04
CA PRO A 128 19.44 -19.37 20.85
C PRO A 128 19.36 -18.83 22.28
N TYR A 129 18.20 -18.99 22.91
CA TYR A 129 17.91 -18.48 24.26
C TYR A 129 18.96 -18.88 25.32
N SER A 130 19.58 -20.05 25.15
CA SER A 130 20.68 -20.54 25.98
C SER A 130 21.94 -19.67 25.92
N GLU A 131 22.31 -19.17 24.74
CA GLU A 131 23.48 -18.29 24.55
C GLU A 131 23.19 -16.90 25.12
N VAL A 132 21.97 -16.38 24.94
CA VAL A 132 21.55 -15.10 25.52
C VAL A 132 21.51 -15.15 27.06
N LEU A 133 21.13 -16.28 27.64
CA LEU A 133 21.18 -16.50 29.10
C LEU A 133 22.61 -16.59 29.62
N ALA A 134 23.51 -17.22 28.89
CA ALA A 134 24.92 -17.31 29.26
C ALA A 134 25.59 -15.93 29.22
N GLU A 135 25.38 -15.15 28.16
CA GLU A 135 25.89 -13.78 28.04
C GLU A 135 25.36 -12.86 29.15
N LYS A 136 24.09 -12.99 29.53
CA LYS A 136 23.52 -12.24 30.66
C LYS A 136 24.16 -12.62 32.00
N LYS A 137 24.34 -13.92 32.26
CA LYS A 137 24.98 -14.38 33.49
C LYS A 137 26.44 -13.95 33.59
N GLU A 138 27.18 -13.93 32.47
CA GLU A 138 28.54 -13.42 32.43
C GLU A 138 28.61 -11.89 32.58
N ALA A 139 27.64 -11.16 32.03
CA ALA A 139 27.56 -9.71 32.18
C ALA A 139 27.20 -9.29 33.61
N ASP A 140 26.29 -10.01 34.26
CA ASP A 140 25.91 -9.77 35.65
C ASP A 140 27.07 -10.14 36.60
N ALA A 141 27.78 -11.25 36.35
CA ALA A 141 28.98 -11.61 37.11
C ALA A 141 30.13 -10.59 36.96
N LYS A 142 30.25 -9.91 35.81
CA LYS A 142 31.22 -8.83 35.63
C LYS A 142 30.83 -7.54 36.35
N LYS A 143 29.53 -7.23 36.42
CA LYS A 143 29.01 -6.07 37.18
C LYS A 143 29.14 -6.26 38.68
N ASP A 144 28.93 -7.48 39.17
CA ASP A 144 29.13 -7.80 40.60
C ASP A 144 30.62 -7.83 41.01
N ALA A 145 31.53 -7.91 40.03
CA ALA A 145 32.98 -7.88 40.23
C ALA A 145 33.59 -6.47 40.09
N GLU A 146 32.83 -5.46 39.64
CA GLU A 146 33.29 -4.07 39.63
C GLU A 146 33.27 -3.55 41.08
N PRO A 147 34.40 -3.01 41.60
CA PRO A 147 34.44 -2.48 42.94
C PRO A 147 33.44 -1.32 43.05
N LEU A 148 32.54 -1.42 44.03
CA LEU A 148 31.59 -0.36 44.38
C LEU A 148 32.31 0.99 44.44
N PRO A 149 31.79 2.04 43.79
CA PRO A 149 32.38 3.36 43.87
C PRO A 149 32.45 3.78 45.33
N GLU A 150 33.65 4.16 45.78
CA GLU A 150 33.90 4.56 47.16
C GLU A 150 32.91 5.68 47.54
N LEU A 151 31.98 5.36 48.44
CA LEU A 151 31.10 6.34 49.07
C LEU A 151 31.98 7.31 49.86
N LYS A 152 32.25 8.49 49.29
CA LYS A 152 32.82 9.60 50.05
C LYS A 152 31.83 9.95 51.16
N SER A 153 32.18 9.55 52.39
CA SER A 153 31.51 9.98 53.60
C SER A 153 31.67 11.49 53.75
N TYR A 154 30.55 12.21 53.86
CA TYR A 154 30.53 13.66 54.13
C TYR A 154 30.63 13.97 55.64
N ALA A 155 31.22 13.07 56.44
CA ALA A 155 31.29 13.24 57.89
C ALA A 155 32.29 14.30 58.36
N ASP A 156 33.14 14.85 57.48
CA ASP A 156 34.13 15.89 57.82
C ASP A 156 33.82 17.24 57.14
N ILE A 157 32.55 17.64 57.05
CA ILE A 157 32.24 19.08 56.88
C ILE A 157 32.21 19.67 58.28
N ASP A 158 33.43 19.86 58.80
CA ASP A 158 33.73 20.56 60.04
C ASP A 158 33.19 21.99 60.01
N GLU A 159 32.67 22.38 61.17
CA GLU A 159 32.33 23.74 61.57
C GLU A 159 33.39 24.77 61.15
N LYS A 160 32.95 25.83 60.45
CA LYS A 160 33.51 27.18 60.60
C LYS A 160 32.57 28.25 60.05
#